data_AF-A0A815LI19-F1
#
_entry.id   AF-A0A815LI19-F1
#
_cell.length_a   1.000
_cell.length_b   1.000
_cell.length_c   1.000
_cell.angle_alpha   90.00
_cell.angle_beta   90.00
_cell.angle_gamma   90.00
#
_symmetry.space_group_name_H-M   'P 1'
#
loop_
_entity.id
_entity.type
_entity.pdbx_description
1 polymer ?
#
loop_
_entity_poly.entity_id
_entity_poly.type
_entity_poly.pdbx_seq_one_letter_code
_entity_poly.pdbx_strand_id
1 'polypeptide(L)'
;TVPSSDMNVPVPNISSSTGTHTRRMSALDRMLFYMMLANAVTFITTQVPFHLFMCIRNNLTGVDSNTLSFIRAVLLIWSSLYFGIAFYFYCLAAPLFRQKFIKMLKKAIFLQGITHSTIHRTKVN
;
A
#
# COMPACT_ATOMS: atom_id res chain seq x y z
N THR A 1 -56.78 19.08 -43.73
CA THR A 1 -55.85 20.16 -43.35
C THR A 1 -56.01 20.49 -41.88
N VAL A 2 -55.23 19.87 -40.99
CA VAL A 2 -54.80 20.37 -39.66
C VAL A 2 -53.59 19.49 -39.26
N PRO A 3 -52.46 20.07 -38.81
CA PRO A 3 -51.20 19.35 -38.66
C PRO A 3 -51.09 18.63 -37.30
N SER A 4 -50.39 17.50 -37.31
CA SER A 4 -49.91 16.77 -36.14
C SER A 4 -48.91 17.63 -35.36
N SER A 5 -49.27 18.01 -34.13
CA SER A 5 -48.42 18.72 -33.19
C SER A 5 -47.37 17.78 -32.61
N ASP A 6 -46.16 17.81 -33.17
CA ASP A 6 -44.97 17.19 -32.58
C ASP A 6 -44.64 17.88 -31.25
N MET A 7 -44.97 17.19 -30.16
CA MET A 7 -44.62 17.59 -28.82
C MET A 7 -43.12 17.28 -28.60
N ASN A 8 -42.27 18.23 -28.98
CA ASN A 8 -40.83 18.12 -28.79
C ASN A 8 -40.50 18.33 -27.30
N VAL A 9 -40.52 17.24 -26.52
CA VAL A 9 -40.06 17.24 -25.12
C VAL A 9 -38.52 17.32 -25.13
N PRO A 10 -37.89 18.33 -24.52
CA PRO A 10 -36.44 18.37 -24.42
C PRO A 10 -35.99 17.23 -23.50
N VAL A 11 -35.37 16.20 -24.07
CA VAL A 11 -34.66 15.19 -23.30
C VAL A 11 -33.49 15.90 -22.60
N PRO A 12 -33.37 15.82 -21.26
CA PRO A 12 -32.20 16.36 -20.59
C PRO A 12 -30.98 15.60 -21.10
N ASN A 13 -30.11 16.28 -21.82
CA ASN A 13 -28.80 15.75 -22.19
C ASN A 13 -27.97 15.69 -20.91
N ILE A 14 -28.12 14.59 -20.16
CA ILE A 14 -27.22 14.24 -19.07
C ILE A 14 -25.93 13.83 -19.76
N SER A 15 -25.10 14.82 -20.05
CA SER A 15 -23.68 14.63 -20.30
C SER A 15 -23.11 13.95 -19.06
N SER A 16 -23.11 12.63 -19.11
CA SER A 16 -22.44 11.74 -18.18
C SER A 16 -20.97 12.05 -18.29
N SER A 17 -20.52 13.04 -17.51
CA SER A 17 -19.12 13.21 -17.19
C SER A 17 -18.71 11.95 -16.45
N THR A 18 -18.33 10.92 -17.21
CA THR A 18 -17.46 9.84 -16.79
C THR A 18 -16.11 10.49 -16.55
N GLY A 19 -16.05 11.30 -15.49
CA GLY A 19 -14.82 11.63 -14.84
C GLY A 19 -14.29 10.29 -14.37
N THR A 20 -13.40 9.70 -15.15
CA THR A 20 -12.43 8.72 -14.67
C THR A 20 -11.74 9.41 -13.51
N HIS A 21 -12.30 9.22 -12.31
CA HIS A 21 -11.75 9.66 -11.05
C HIS A 21 -10.45 8.87 -10.90
N THR A 22 -9.43 9.35 -11.58
CA THR A 22 -8.07 8.86 -11.50
C THR A 22 -7.61 9.35 -10.14
N ARG A 23 -8.00 8.63 -9.08
CA ARG A 23 -7.62 8.91 -7.71
C ARG A 23 -6.10 8.86 -7.69
N ARG A 24 -5.46 10.01 -7.85
CA ARG A 24 -4.00 10.14 -7.77
C ARG A 24 -3.61 9.55 -6.42
N MET A 25 -2.94 8.39 -6.45
CA MET A 25 -2.36 7.80 -5.25
C MET A 25 -1.53 8.88 -4.58
N SER A 26 -1.85 9.14 -3.31
CA SER A 26 -1.09 10.07 -2.48
C SER A 26 0.36 9.61 -2.44
N ALA A 27 1.30 10.54 -2.27
CA ALA A 27 2.71 10.18 -2.07
C ALA A 27 2.91 9.23 -0.87
N LEU A 28 1.97 9.23 0.09
CA LEU A 28 1.94 8.28 1.20
C LEU A 28 1.54 6.87 0.72
N ASP A 29 0.47 6.75 -0.06
CA ASP A 29 0.00 5.46 -0.60
C ASP A 29 1.09 4.80 -1.47
N ARG A 30 1.80 5.60 -2.28
CA ARG A 30 2.93 5.10 -3.08
C ARG A 30 4.08 4.60 -2.22
N MET A 31 4.44 5.35 -1.17
CA MET A 31 5.49 4.94 -0.24
C MET A 31 5.13 3.65 0.49
N LEU A 32 3.88 3.54 0.96
CA LEU A 32 3.38 2.33 1.63
C LEU A 32 3.37 1.14 0.68
N PHE A 33 2.96 1.36 -0.57
CA PHE A 33 2.99 0.33 -1.61
C PHE A 33 4.42 -0.15 -1.90
N TYR A 34 5.39 0.75 -2.08
CA TYR A 34 6.78 0.35 -2.32
C TYR A 34 7.39 -0.37 -1.13
N MET A 35 7.05 0.03 0.10
CA MET A 35 7.52 -0.65 1.31
C MET A 35 6.91 -2.06 1.41
N MET A 36 5.62 -2.22 1.12
CA MET A 36 4.96 -3.52 1.04
C MET A 36 5.58 -4.39 -0.06
N LEU A 37 5.82 -3.83 -1.24
CA LEU A 37 6.43 -4.53 -2.37
C LEU A 37 7.86 -4.97 -2.04
N ALA A 38 8.66 -4.07 -1.46
CA ALA A 38 10.02 -4.39 -1.02
C ALA A 38 9.99 -5.53 0.00
N ASN A 39 9.08 -5.48 0.98
CA ASN A 39 8.95 -6.55 1.97
C ASN A 39 8.53 -7.89 1.35
N ALA A 40 7.61 -7.87 0.37
CA ALA A 40 7.20 -9.07 -0.36
C ALA A 40 8.34 -9.66 -1.19
N VAL A 41 9.10 -8.82 -1.91
CA VAL A 41 10.27 -9.25 -2.69
C VAL A 41 11.35 -9.82 -1.77
N THR A 42 11.62 -9.16 -0.64
CA THR A 42 12.57 -9.68 0.36
C THR A 42 12.12 -11.03 0.88
N PHE A 43 10.85 -11.18 1.27
CA PHE A 43 10.29 -12.45 1.74
C PHE A 43 10.50 -13.57 0.72
N ILE A 44 10.12 -13.34 -0.54
CA ILE A 44 10.29 -14.32 -1.62
C ILE A 44 11.78 -14.70 -1.75
N THR A 45 12.67 -13.72 -1.83
CA THR A 45 14.10 -13.94 -2.07
C THR A 45 14.79 -14.67 -0.91
N THR A 46 14.36 -14.43 0.32
CA THR A 46 14.95 -15.08 1.51
C THR A 46 14.34 -16.44 1.83
N GLN A 47 13.03 -16.62 1.58
CA GLN A 47 12.31 -17.83 1.99
C GLN A 47 12.21 -18.90 0.89
N VAL A 48 12.05 -18.51 -0.38
CA VAL A 48 11.88 -19.47 -1.48
C VAL A 48 13.06 -20.44 -1.59
N PRO A 49 14.34 -20.01 -1.49
CA PRO A 49 15.46 -20.95 -1.57
C PRO A 49 15.42 -22.05 -0.49
N PHE A 50 15.05 -21.69 0.74
CA PHE A 50 14.93 -22.64 1.84
C PHE A 50 13.79 -23.63 1.62
N HIS A 51 12.60 -23.15 1.22
CA HIS A 51 11.45 -24.01 0.95
C HIS A 51 11.66 -24.90 -0.28
N LEU A 52 12.25 -24.36 -1.34
CA LEU A 52 12.59 -25.11 -2.54
C LEU A 52 13.55 -26.26 -2.19
N PHE A 53 14.60 -25.98 -1.41
CA PHE A 53 15.52 -27.01 -0.93
C PHE A 53 14.81 -28.10 -0.13
N MET A 54 13.92 -27.73 0.78
CA MET A 54 13.14 -28.70 1.57
C MET A 54 12.25 -29.59 0.71
N CYS A 55 11.68 -29.06 -0.38
CA CYS A 55 10.87 -29.84 -1.32
C CYS A 55 11.72 -30.82 -2.15
N ILE A 56 12.87 -30.39 -2.65
CA ILE A 56 13.71 -31.23 -3.52
C ILE A 56 14.59 -32.21 -2.74
N ARG A 57 14.81 -32.01 -1.43
CA ARG A 57 15.77 -32.81 -0.65
C ARG A 57 15.52 -34.32 -0.74
N ASN A 58 14.26 -34.73 -0.82
CA ASN A 58 13.88 -36.15 -0.86
C ASN A 58 14.23 -36.80 -2.22
N ASN A 59 14.49 -36.00 -3.25
CA ASN A 59 14.90 -36.46 -4.58
C ASN A 59 16.43 -36.41 -4.76
N LEU A 60 17.18 -35.83 -3.82
CA LEU A 60 18.64 -35.80 -3.85
C LEU A 60 19.20 -37.13 -3.35
N THR A 61 19.33 -38.09 -4.26
CA THR A 61 20.00 -39.36 -4.00
C THR A 61 21.51 -39.22 -4.22
N GLY A 62 22.32 -39.80 -3.33
CA GLY A 62 23.79 -39.79 -3.44
C GLY A 62 24.52 -38.60 -2.83
N VAL A 63 23.82 -37.69 -2.13
CA VAL A 63 24.45 -36.59 -1.40
C VAL A 63 24.72 -37.02 0.04
N ASP A 64 25.95 -36.77 0.53
CA ASP A 64 26.33 -37.09 1.91
C ASP A 64 25.51 -36.28 2.94
N SER A 65 25.20 -36.91 4.08
CA SER A 65 24.38 -36.35 5.15
C SER A 65 24.95 -35.05 5.72
N ASN A 66 26.29 -34.97 5.79
CA ASN A 66 26.99 -33.77 6.22
C ASN A 66 26.80 -32.61 5.25
N THR A 67 26.84 -32.89 3.95
CA THR A 67 26.64 -31.88 2.90
C THR A 67 25.20 -31.35 2.93
N LEU A 68 24.20 -32.23 3.07
CA LEU A 68 22.80 -31.83 3.23
C LEU A 68 22.58 -30.97 4.49
N SER A 69 23.22 -31.33 5.59
CA SER A 69 23.15 -30.57 6.85
C SER A 69 23.81 -29.19 6.72
N PHE A 70 24.95 -29.10 6.03
CA PHE A 70 25.62 -27.84 5.75
C PHE A 70 24.76 -26.92 4.87
N ILE A 71 24.22 -27.42 3.76
CA ILE A 71 23.34 -26.64 2.87
C ILE A 71 22.12 -26.14 3.63
N ARG A 72 21.51 -27.00 4.47
CA ARG A 72 20.39 -26.61 5.32
C ARG A 72 20.75 -25.49 6.29
N ALA A 73 21.92 -25.57 6.94
CA ALA A 73 22.38 -24.53 7.85
C ALA A 73 22.59 -23.19 7.12
N VAL A 74 23.24 -23.21 5.95
CA VAL A 74 23.44 -22.00 5.13
C VAL A 74 22.12 -21.38 4.70
N LEU A 75 21.15 -22.17 4.24
CA LEU A 75 19.84 -21.67 3.84
C LEU A 75 19.01 -21.16 5.01
N LEU A 76 19.20 -21.72 6.21
CA LEU A 76 18.54 -21.26 7.42
C LEU A 76 19.12 -19.92 7.90
N ILE A 77 20.45 -19.76 7.82
CA ILE A 77 21.12 -18.47 8.05
C ILE A 77 20.62 -17.44 7.01
N TRP A 78 20.54 -17.81 5.73
CA TRP A 78 20.02 -16.95 4.67
C TRP A 78 18.58 -16.50 4.92
N SER A 79 17.70 -17.43 5.32
CA SER A 79 16.32 -17.11 5.69
C SER A 79 16.25 -16.14 6.88
N SER A 80 17.16 -16.26 7.86
CA SER A 80 17.18 -15.37 9.03
C SER A 80 17.48 -13.91 8.70
N LEU A 81 18.16 -13.64 7.56
CA LEU A 81 18.41 -12.27 7.08
C LEU A 81 17.11 -11.50 6.81
N TYR A 82 16.00 -12.19 6.55
CA TYR A 82 14.68 -11.56 6.39
C TYR A 82 14.31 -10.69 7.60
N PHE A 83 14.55 -11.17 8.82
CA PHE A 83 14.22 -10.41 10.02
C PHE A 83 15.02 -9.11 10.12
N GLY A 84 16.31 -9.15 9.77
CA GLY A 84 17.17 -7.97 9.76
C GLY A 84 16.73 -6.94 8.72
N ILE A 85 16.40 -7.39 7.50
CA ILE A 85 15.97 -6.51 6.41
C ILE A 85 14.58 -5.91 6.71
N ALA A 86 13.65 -6.72 7.23
CA ALA A 86 12.33 -6.24 7.63
C ALA A 86 12.42 -5.21 8.76
N PHE A 87 13.27 -5.45 9.75
CA PHE A 87 13.56 -4.48 10.82
C PHE A 87 14.17 -3.19 10.28
N TYR A 88 15.12 -3.29 9.35
CA TYR A 88 15.72 -2.12 8.70
C TYR A 88 14.68 -1.29 7.93
N PHE A 89 13.80 -1.93 7.15
CA PHE A 89 12.71 -1.22 6.45
C PHE A 89 11.73 -0.56 7.42
N TYR A 90 11.41 -1.22 8.53
CA TYR A 90 10.58 -0.64 9.57
C TYR A 90 11.22 0.62 10.18
N CYS A 91 12.51 0.56 10.50
CA CYS A 91 13.28 1.69 11.03
C CYS A 91 13.36 2.86 10.06
N LEU A 92 13.48 2.62 8.75
CA LEU A 92 13.46 3.70 7.75
C LEU A 92 12.07 4.33 7.59
N ALA A 93 11.01 3.53 7.73
CA ALA A 93 9.64 4.00 7.55
C ALA A 93 9.08 4.76 8.76
N ALA A 94 9.47 4.37 9.98
CA ALA A 94 8.90 4.93 11.22
C ALA A 94 9.10 6.46 11.37
N PRO A 95 10.28 7.05 11.06
CA PRO A 95 10.48 8.51 11.12
C PRO A 95 9.62 9.25 10.08
N LEU A 96 9.57 8.73 8.86
CA LEU A 96 8.80 9.30 7.75
C LEU A 96 7.29 9.27 8.05
N PHE A 97 6.83 8.19 8.68
CA PHE A 97 5.44 8.05 9.11
C PHE A 97 5.11 9.04 10.24
N ARG A 98 5.97 9.14 11.25
CA ARG A 98 5.80 10.09 12.37
C ARG A 98 5.74 11.54 11.90
N GLN A 99 6.65 11.96 11.03
CA GLN A 99 6.69 13.34 10.53
C GLN A 99 5.43 13.71 9.75
N LYS A 100 4.95 12.83 8.86
CA LYS A 100 3.72 13.08 8.10
C LYS A 100 2.46 13.01 8.95
N PHE A 101 2.40 12.08 9.91
CA PHE A 101 1.28 11.97 10.84
C PHE A 101 1.11 13.25 11.67
N ILE A 102 2.20 13.77 12.25
CA ILE A 102 2.18 15.03 13.01
C ILE A 102 1.72 16.21 12.13
N LYS A 103 2.18 16.27 10.87
CA LYS A 103 1.76 17.33 9.94
C LYS A 103 0.27 17.25 9.60
N MET A 104 -0.27 16.05 9.39
CA MET A 104 -1.70 15.86 9.15
C MET A 104 -2.53 16.20 10.38
N LEU A 105 -2.09 15.79 11.56
CA LEU A 105 -2.75 16.07 12.83
C LEU A 105 -2.83 17.58 13.12
N LYS A 106 -1.72 18.31 12.95
CA LYS A 106 -1.72 19.77 13.07
C LYS A 106 -2.69 20.44 12.11
N LYS A 107 -2.78 19.95 10.86
CA LYS A 107 -3.69 20.49 9.84
C LYS A 107 -5.15 20.21 10.19
N ALA A 108 -5.46 19.02 10.73
CA ALA A 108 -6.80 18.66 11.16
C ALA A 108 -7.26 19.49 12.36
N ILE A 109 -6.40 19.68 13.37
CA ILE A 109 -6.68 20.52 14.54
C ILE A 109 -6.90 21.99 14.13
N PHE A 110 -6.04 22.52 13.25
CA PHE A 110 -6.19 23.88 12.74
C PHE A 110 -7.49 24.07 11.94
N LEU A 111 -7.86 23.10 11.11
CA LEU A 111 -9.10 23.12 10.34
C LEU A 111 -10.33 23.07 11.27
N GLN A 112 -10.30 22.26 12.33
CA GLN A 112 -11.36 22.25 13.34
C GLN A 112 -11.44 23.57 14.12
N GLY A 113 -10.30 24.20 14.41
CA GLY A 113 -10.26 25.54 15.02
C GLY A 113 -10.91 26.61 14.15
N ILE A 114 -10.68 26.60 12.83
CA ILE A 114 -11.32 27.52 11.89
C ILE A 114 -12.82 27.25 11.79
N THR A 115 -13.24 25.99 11.67
CA THR A 115 -14.65 25.61 11.60
C THR A 115 -15.42 26.04 12.87
N HIS A 116 -14.82 25.86 14.05
CA HIS A 116 -15.42 26.29 15.31
C HIS A 116 -15.50 27.81 15.44
N SER A 117 -14.47 28.54 15.00
CA SER A 117 -14.44 30.02 15.04
C SER A 117 -15.43 30.66 14.04
N THR A 118 -15.66 30.02 12.90
CA THR A 118 -16.62 30.50 11.88
C THR A 118 -18.06 30.34 12.36
N ILE A 119 -18.40 29.19 12.98
CA ILE A 119 -19.75 28.94 13.52
C ILE A 119 -20.11 29.90 14.66
N HIS A 120 -19.13 30.30 15.49
CA HIS A 120 -19.37 31.25 16.58
C HIS A 120 -19.62 32.69 16.09
N ARG A 121 -19.09 33.09 14.92
CA ARG A 121 -19.40 34.40 14.33
C ARG A 121 -20.79 34.45 13.71
N THR A 122 -21.29 33.35 13.14
CA THR A 122 -22.61 33.33 12.49
C THR A 122 -23.78 33.28 13.48
N LYS A 123 -23.54 32.96 14.75
CA LYS A 123 -24.57 32.99 15.82
C LYS A 123 -24.68 34.33 16.56
N VAL A 124 -23.76 35.26 16.31
CA VAL A 124 -23.67 36.55 17.04
C VAL A 124 -24.20 37.73 16.20
N ASN A 125 -24.56 37.48 14.93
CA ASN A 125 -25.37 38.36 14.09
C ASN A 125 -26.75 37.74 13.87
#